data_AF-A0A1M7U807-F1
#
_entry.id   AF-A0A1M7U807-F1
#
_cell.length_a   1.000
_cell.length_b   1.000
_cell.length_c   1.000
_cell.angle_alpha   90.00
_cell.angle_beta   90.00
_cell.angle_gamma   90.00
#
_symmetry.space_group_name_H-M   'P 1'
#
loop_
_entity.id
_entity.type
_entity.pdbx_description
1 polymer ?
#
loop_
_entity_poly.entity_id
_entity_poly.type
_entity_poly.pdbx_seq_one_letter_code
_entity_poly.pdbx_strand_id
1 'polypeptide(L)'
;MTLTRLLRDTFAALGQAWSQLWFEDSPTTPLEITRIGVGAAMLLHYTLAIPHLFEMWGNDGWSPREVALSIREPWMQSIFFYFDAPWQLAAFHGLFLLCCAALMVGWRTSWVKWVLLVGHISYVYRNLTLVYGVDWIVSSLLFIMCIAPVGRAMSLDRVRAVRKAKLGNLEAVLPPYHSPWAGACIRLMQIQMAVIFFYSAVSKLHADIWLNGDAVWIMFTSDDYYHSTMVSLLASHYWIGNLATYGTVLVEIAFPFLIWQPSTRPYLLAAAIILHLLFAFLMGLFYFSIVMIMGHVSFVRPEWLAQLGAAWKRTIGEMEMIYDGRCGFCVRSMAWFLAFDGLSQIKVRNFRDDPSPAVSDAQMEKALYLVLPDGRALPGFEAYRYVVPRVPGLWWQIPLFYVPVVSRLIGHPVYNWIASHRSLLSAMLNRPVTGIIKQQER
;
A
#
# COMPACT_ATOMS: atom_id res chain seq x y z
N MET A 1 -6.87 -4.63 -52.83
CA MET A 1 -6.26 -4.11 -51.58
C MET A 1 -4.76 -4.30 -51.71
N THR A 2 -3.94 -3.24 -51.73
CA THR A 2 -2.49 -3.35 -51.93
C THR A 2 -1.80 -3.90 -50.68
N LEU A 3 -0.77 -4.75 -50.84
CA LEU A 3 0.01 -5.34 -49.74
C LEU A 3 0.50 -4.29 -48.73
N THR A 4 0.91 -3.10 -49.20
CA THR A 4 1.31 -1.97 -48.37
C THR A 4 0.19 -1.38 -47.52
N ARG A 5 -1.06 -1.38 -48.00
CA ARG A 5 -2.22 -0.98 -47.19
C ARG A 5 -2.55 -2.04 -46.15
N LEU A 6 -2.57 -3.32 -46.55
CA LEU A 6 -2.77 -4.44 -45.62
C LEU A 6 -1.75 -4.42 -44.48
N LEU A 7 -0.46 -4.31 -44.80
CA LEU A 7 0.60 -4.24 -43.78
C LEU A 7 0.42 -3.02 -42.87
N ARG A 8 0.13 -1.83 -43.43
CA ARG A 8 -0.11 -0.62 -42.64
C ARG A 8 -1.28 -0.79 -41.68
N ASP A 9 -2.39 -1.34 -42.16
CA ASP A 9 -3.61 -1.55 -41.36
C ASP A 9 -3.36 -2.61 -40.28
N THR A 10 -2.63 -3.69 -40.59
CA THR A 10 -2.23 -4.69 -39.60
C THR A 10 -1.29 -4.10 -38.54
N PHE A 11 -0.27 -3.33 -38.92
CA PHE A 11 0.62 -2.67 -37.95
C PHE A 11 -0.12 -1.65 -37.09
N ALA A 12 -1.06 -0.89 -37.66
CA ALA A 12 -1.88 0.04 -36.91
C ALA A 12 -2.78 -0.70 -35.91
N ALA A 13 -3.43 -1.79 -36.32
CA ALA A 13 -4.26 -2.62 -35.45
C ALA A 13 -3.43 -3.27 -34.31
N LEU A 14 -2.25 -3.80 -34.62
CA LEU A 14 -1.31 -4.34 -33.63
C LEU A 14 -0.85 -3.26 -32.64
N GLY A 15 -0.54 -2.06 -33.13
CA GLY A 15 -0.14 -0.93 -32.29
C GLY A 15 -1.27 -0.46 -31.36
N GLN A 16 -2.51 -0.45 -31.84
CA GLN A 16 -3.68 -0.15 -31.03
C GLN A 16 -3.93 -1.23 -29.97
N ALA A 17 -3.89 -2.51 -30.34
CA ALA A 17 -4.05 -3.62 -29.42
C ALA A 17 -2.96 -3.64 -28.33
N TRP A 18 -1.70 -3.41 -28.73
CA TRP A 18 -0.57 -3.26 -27.80
C TRP A 18 -0.81 -2.09 -26.83
N SER A 19 -1.25 -0.95 -27.35
CA SER A 19 -1.50 0.24 -26.53
C SER A 19 -2.66 0.03 -25.57
N GLN A 20 -3.73 -0.64 -26.00
CA GLN A 20 -4.86 -0.98 -25.14
C GLN A 20 -4.46 -1.99 -24.05
N LEU A 21 -3.61 -2.97 -24.37
CA LEU A 21 -3.17 -3.98 -23.41
C LEU A 21 -2.30 -3.40 -22.29
N TRP A 22 -1.37 -2.51 -22.65
CA TRP A 22 -0.38 -1.97 -21.72
C TRP A 22 -0.77 -0.63 -21.12
N PHE A 23 -1.41 0.26 -21.86
CA PHE A 23 -1.60 1.66 -21.48
C PHE A 23 -3.08 2.00 -21.26
N GLU A 24 -3.88 1.03 -20.81
CA GLU A 24 -5.24 1.27 -20.33
C GLU A 24 -5.22 2.23 -19.13
N ASP A 25 -6.05 3.27 -19.17
CA ASP A 25 -6.14 4.23 -18.07
C ASP A 25 -6.68 3.55 -16.81
N SER A 26 -5.79 3.32 -15.85
CA SER A 26 -6.08 2.50 -14.68
C SER A 26 -5.84 3.28 -13.39
N PRO A 27 -6.68 3.11 -12.36
CA PRO A 27 -6.42 3.69 -11.04
C PRO A 27 -5.18 3.05 -10.40
N THR A 28 -4.41 3.82 -9.63
CA THR A 28 -3.23 3.31 -8.92
C THR A 28 -3.56 2.44 -7.72
N THR A 29 -4.83 2.32 -7.33
CA THR A 29 -5.26 1.64 -6.09
C THR A 29 -4.62 0.26 -5.86
N PRO A 30 -4.57 -0.66 -6.85
CA PRO A 30 -3.88 -1.94 -6.65
C PRO A 30 -2.41 -1.77 -6.27
N LEU A 31 -1.68 -0.88 -6.95
CA LEU A 31 -0.29 -0.56 -6.67
C LEU A 31 -0.10 0.06 -5.28
N GLU A 32 -1.06 0.88 -4.81
CA GLU A 32 -0.99 1.48 -3.48
C GLU A 32 -1.19 0.45 -2.37
N ILE A 33 -2.12 -0.50 -2.55
CA ILE A 33 -2.34 -1.59 -1.60
C ILE A 33 -1.10 -2.49 -1.54
N THR A 34 -0.55 -2.86 -2.72
CA THR A 34 0.72 -3.59 -2.79
C THR A 34 1.85 -2.82 -2.09
N ARG A 35 1.98 -1.51 -2.34
CA ARG A 35 2.96 -0.65 -1.66
C ARG A 35 2.82 -0.69 -0.14
N ILE A 36 1.60 -0.54 0.39
CA ILE A 36 1.33 -0.56 1.83
C ILE A 36 1.76 -1.91 2.41
N GLY A 37 1.29 -3.01 1.83
CA GLY A 37 1.55 -4.33 2.39
C GLY A 37 3.00 -4.80 2.24
N VAL A 38 3.65 -4.55 1.10
CA VAL A 38 5.09 -4.85 0.93
C VAL A 38 5.93 -3.97 1.87
N GLY A 39 5.62 -2.68 1.98
CA GLY A 39 6.29 -1.79 2.93
C GLY A 39 6.14 -2.24 4.39
N ALA A 40 4.94 -2.68 4.78
CA ALA A 40 4.67 -3.22 6.11
C ALA A 40 5.39 -4.55 6.37
N ALA A 41 5.37 -5.47 5.39
CA ALA A 41 6.03 -6.77 5.48
C ALA A 41 7.55 -6.60 5.63
N MET A 42 8.16 -5.73 4.83
CA MET A 42 9.58 -5.39 4.95
C MET A 42 9.89 -4.73 6.28
N LEU A 43 9.09 -3.74 6.71
CA LEU A 43 9.29 -3.07 7.98
C LEU A 43 9.30 -4.07 9.13
N LEU A 44 8.31 -4.97 9.19
CA LEU A 44 8.23 -6.00 10.21
C LEU A 44 9.41 -6.96 10.14
N HIS A 45 9.70 -7.52 8.96
CA HIS A 45 10.77 -8.49 8.76
C HIS A 45 12.14 -7.94 9.20
N TYR A 46 12.52 -6.76 8.72
CA TYR A 46 13.81 -6.16 9.08
C TYR A 46 13.84 -5.63 10.51
N THR A 47 12.70 -5.21 11.09
CA THR A 47 12.64 -4.86 12.52
C THR A 47 12.89 -6.09 13.40
N LEU A 48 12.29 -7.23 13.06
CA LEU A 48 12.51 -8.49 13.79
C LEU A 48 13.95 -9.00 13.67
N ALA A 49 14.67 -8.59 12.63
CA ALA A 49 16.08 -8.94 12.44
C ALA A 49 17.06 -8.09 13.27
N ILE A 50 16.61 -7.00 13.92
CA ILE A 50 17.46 -6.10 14.71
C ILE A 50 18.35 -6.84 15.73
N PRO A 51 17.84 -7.81 16.54
CA PRO A 51 18.66 -8.49 17.53
C PRO A 51 19.85 -9.26 16.93
N HIS A 52 19.74 -9.68 15.67
CA HIS A 52 20.71 -10.49 14.96
C HIS A 52 21.39 -9.73 13.80
N LEU A 53 21.25 -8.41 13.74
CA LEU A 53 21.70 -7.59 12.60
C LEU A 53 23.19 -7.82 12.27
N PHE A 54 24.05 -7.85 13.30
CA PHE A 54 25.49 -8.03 13.12
C PHE A 54 25.88 -9.49 12.87
N GLU A 55 25.14 -10.44 13.43
CA GLU A 55 25.34 -11.87 13.17
C GLU A 55 25.00 -12.21 11.71
N MET A 56 23.93 -11.62 11.18
CA MET A 56 23.42 -11.87 9.83
C MET A 56 24.18 -11.11 8.73
N TRP A 57 24.53 -9.83 8.95
CA TRP A 57 25.13 -8.97 7.90
C TRP A 57 26.39 -8.20 8.33
N GLY A 58 26.84 -8.32 9.57
CA GLY A 58 28.07 -7.70 10.06
C GLY A 58 29.33 -8.33 9.44
N ASN A 59 30.45 -7.60 9.44
CA ASN A 59 31.69 -8.06 8.80
C ASN A 59 32.26 -9.34 9.41
N ASP A 60 32.01 -9.58 10.69
CA ASP A 60 32.44 -10.76 11.46
C ASP A 60 31.26 -11.69 11.80
N GLY A 61 30.13 -11.55 11.11
CA GLY A 61 28.94 -12.38 11.30
C GLY A 61 29.10 -13.81 10.75
N TRP A 62 28.00 -14.56 10.69
CA TRP A 62 27.98 -15.95 10.19
C TRP A 62 28.52 -16.08 8.75
N SER A 63 28.37 -15.03 7.95
CA SER A 63 29.03 -14.90 6.64
C SER A 63 29.98 -13.70 6.67
N PRO A 64 31.27 -13.91 7.01
CA PRO A 64 32.25 -12.84 7.06
C PRO A 64 32.38 -12.11 5.72
N ARG A 65 32.66 -10.80 5.74
CA ARG A 65 32.70 -9.98 4.52
C ARG A 65 33.73 -10.48 3.50
N GLU A 66 34.89 -10.94 3.97
CA GLU A 66 35.95 -11.48 3.12
C GLU A 66 35.49 -12.71 2.34
N VAL A 67 34.74 -13.61 2.99
CA VAL A 67 34.14 -14.79 2.36
C VAL A 67 33.08 -14.37 1.35
N ALA A 68 32.20 -13.42 1.72
CA ALA A 68 31.18 -12.92 0.80
C ALA A 68 31.80 -12.26 -0.45
N LEU A 69 32.94 -11.58 -0.31
CA LEU A 69 33.68 -10.99 -1.42
C LEU A 69 34.41 -12.03 -2.29
N SER A 70 34.89 -13.14 -1.70
CA SER A 70 35.63 -14.17 -2.44
C SER A 70 34.73 -15.01 -3.36
N ILE A 71 33.45 -15.17 -3.01
CA ILE A 71 32.44 -15.86 -3.83
C ILE A 71 31.61 -14.91 -4.70
N ARG A 72 31.93 -13.62 -4.71
CA ARG A 72 31.12 -12.59 -5.37
C ARG A 72 31.36 -12.55 -6.87
N GLU A 73 30.29 -12.72 -7.64
CA GLU A 73 30.30 -12.43 -9.08
C GLU A 73 30.19 -10.90 -9.35
N PRO A 74 30.65 -10.39 -10.51
CA PRO A 74 30.65 -8.95 -10.81
C PRO A 74 29.28 -8.26 -10.67
N TRP A 75 28.18 -8.98 -10.91
CA TRP A 75 26.82 -8.44 -10.79
C TRP A 75 26.24 -8.48 -9.37
N MET A 76 26.86 -9.21 -8.45
CA MET A 76 26.39 -9.33 -7.05
C MET A 76 26.85 -8.12 -6.23
N GLN A 77 26.11 -7.01 -6.35
CA GLN A 77 26.48 -5.76 -5.70
C GLN A 77 25.73 -5.53 -4.39
N SER A 78 26.46 -5.10 -3.36
CA SER A 78 25.92 -4.67 -2.08
C SER A 78 26.68 -3.46 -1.57
N ILE A 79 25.96 -2.47 -1.04
CA ILE A 79 26.60 -1.32 -0.39
C ILE A 79 27.36 -1.73 0.88
N PHE A 80 26.99 -2.86 1.50
CA PHE A 80 27.61 -3.35 2.73
C PHE A 80 29.03 -3.85 2.50
N PHE A 81 29.41 -4.12 1.25
CA PHE A 81 30.80 -4.40 0.90
C PHE A 81 31.73 -3.20 1.07
N TYR A 82 31.20 -2.01 1.30
CA TYR A 82 31.97 -0.78 1.53
C TYR A 82 31.87 -0.29 2.98
N PHE A 83 31.22 -1.07 3.86
CA PHE A 83 31.15 -0.75 5.28
C PHE A 83 32.30 -1.45 6.01
N ASP A 84 33.10 -0.66 6.69
CA ASP A 84 34.26 -1.12 7.48
C ASP A 84 33.96 -1.09 8.98
N ALA A 85 32.99 -0.29 9.42
CA ALA A 85 32.64 -0.11 10.83
C ALA A 85 31.19 -0.56 11.11
N PRO A 86 30.91 -1.25 12.25
CA PRO A 86 29.58 -1.74 12.59
C PRO A 86 28.48 -0.66 12.61
N TRP A 87 28.82 0.56 13.06
CA TRP A 87 27.85 1.65 13.11
C TRP A 87 27.30 2.03 11.73
N GLN A 88 28.05 1.81 10.64
CA GLN A 88 27.58 2.11 9.28
C GLN A 88 26.42 1.19 8.89
N LEU A 89 26.51 -0.10 9.22
CA LEU A 89 25.43 -1.06 9.05
C LEU A 89 24.21 -0.67 9.90
N ALA A 90 24.42 -0.35 11.18
CA ALA A 90 23.32 0.06 12.07
C ALA A 90 22.63 1.35 11.59
N ALA A 91 23.40 2.35 11.16
CA ALA A 91 22.88 3.61 10.65
C ALA A 91 22.09 3.40 9.34
N PHE A 92 22.63 2.60 8.42
CA PHE A 92 21.91 2.25 7.19
C PHE A 92 20.64 1.45 7.49
N HIS A 93 20.70 0.50 8.42
CA HIS A 93 19.54 -0.28 8.83
C HIS A 93 18.44 0.63 9.41
N GLY A 94 18.79 1.58 10.27
CA GLY A 94 17.86 2.59 10.77
C GLY A 94 17.23 3.42 9.65
N LEU A 95 18.03 3.92 8.70
CA LEU A 95 17.53 4.62 7.51
C LEU A 95 16.61 3.72 6.68
N PHE A 96 16.97 2.46 6.49
CA PHE A 96 16.22 1.49 5.72
C PHE A 96 14.84 1.22 6.35
N LEU A 97 14.76 1.04 7.67
CA LEU A 97 13.48 0.91 8.39
C LEU A 97 12.62 2.17 8.27
N LEU A 98 13.22 3.36 8.37
CA LEU A 98 12.50 4.62 8.11
C LEU A 98 11.97 4.68 6.68
N CYS A 99 12.74 4.21 5.71
CA CYS A 99 12.29 4.09 4.32
C CYS A 99 11.18 3.05 4.16
N CYS A 100 11.20 1.91 4.86
CA CYS A 100 10.11 0.93 4.84
C CYS A 100 8.81 1.54 5.39
N ALA A 101 8.89 2.22 6.54
CA ALA A 101 7.77 2.94 7.13
C ALA A 101 7.27 4.05 6.20
N ALA A 102 8.17 4.81 5.59
CA ALA A 102 7.85 5.83 4.60
C ALA A 102 7.16 5.26 3.37
N LEU A 103 7.62 4.12 2.85
CA LEU A 103 6.97 3.42 1.75
C LEU A 103 5.57 2.96 2.17
N MET A 104 5.42 2.38 3.36
CA MET A 104 4.13 1.91 3.89
C MET A 104 3.09 3.03 3.98
N VAL A 105 3.45 4.20 4.52
CA VAL A 105 2.51 5.35 4.62
C VAL A 105 2.45 6.21 3.35
N GLY A 106 3.33 5.94 2.37
CA GLY A 106 3.41 6.66 1.11
C GLY A 106 3.94 8.09 1.28
N TRP A 107 5.06 8.22 1.99
CA TRP A 107 5.80 9.45 2.19
C TRP A 107 7.00 9.54 1.25
N ARG A 108 7.08 10.62 0.45
CA ARG A 108 8.17 10.87 -0.50
C ARG A 108 8.42 9.66 -1.42
N THR A 109 7.35 9.08 -1.95
CA THR A 109 7.39 7.84 -2.76
C THR A 109 8.23 8.00 -4.02
N SER A 110 8.47 9.23 -4.50
CA SER A 110 9.30 9.49 -5.68
C SER A 110 10.73 8.94 -5.57
N TRP A 111 11.34 8.94 -4.38
CA TRP A 111 12.73 8.50 -4.19
C TRP A 111 12.90 7.39 -3.15
N VAL A 112 12.03 7.29 -2.13
CA VAL A 112 12.17 6.29 -1.04
C VAL A 112 12.22 4.85 -1.57
N LYS A 113 11.42 4.55 -2.59
CA LYS A 113 11.36 3.24 -3.24
C LYS A 113 12.69 2.78 -3.84
N TRP A 114 13.50 3.71 -4.34
CA TRP A 114 14.83 3.41 -4.89
C TRP A 114 15.83 3.04 -3.81
N VAL A 115 15.81 3.75 -2.68
CA VAL A 115 16.62 3.41 -1.51
C VAL A 115 16.27 2.00 -1.01
N LEU A 116 14.99 1.66 -0.98
CA LEU A 116 14.55 0.32 -0.60
C LEU A 116 14.99 -0.77 -1.57
N LEU A 117 14.90 -0.53 -2.89
CA LEU A 117 15.38 -1.49 -3.89
C LEU A 117 16.88 -1.75 -3.71
N VAL A 118 17.69 -0.69 -3.66
CA VAL A 118 19.16 -0.82 -3.49
C VAL A 118 19.51 -1.44 -2.15
N GLY A 119 18.83 -1.03 -1.07
CA GLY A 119 19.06 -1.57 0.26
C GLY A 119 18.68 -3.04 0.37
N HIS A 120 17.53 -3.44 -0.18
CA HIS A 120 17.11 -4.84 -0.18
C HIS A 120 18.06 -5.73 -0.97
N ILE A 121 18.43 -5.32 -2.19
CA ILE A 121 19.47 -6.00 -3.00
C ILE A 121 20.79 -6.09 -2.22
N SER A 122 21.13 -5.06 -1.46
CA SER A 122 22.35 -5.06 -0.63
C SER A 122 22.28 -6.08 0.52
N TYR A 123 21.13 -6.25 1.17
CA TYR A 123 20.93 -7.31 2.16
C TYR A 123 21.05 -8.71 1.53
N VAL A 124 20.42 -8.91 0.37
CA VAL A 124 20.43 -10.17 -0.38
C VAL A 124 21.86 -10.58 -0.74
N TYR A 125 22.60 -9.73 -1.45
CA TYR A 125 23.94 -10.09 -1.90
C TYR A 125 25.00 -10.02 -0.80
N ARG A 126 24.74 -9.34 0.33
CA ARG A 126 25.67 -9.37 1.46
C ARG A 126 25.73 -10.74 2.12
N ASN A 127 24.60 -11.45 2.20
CA ASN A 127 24.56 -12.77 2.78
C ASN A 127 23.56 -13.69 2.05
N LEU A 128 24.06 -14.41 1.05
CA LEU A 128 23.28 -15.34 0.22
C LEU A 128 22.75 -16.56 0.99
N THR A 129 23.28 -16.88 2.19
CA THR A 129 22.81 -18.04 2.97
C THR A 129 21.44 -17.80 3.61
N LEU A 130 21.03 -16.54 3.75
CA LEU A 130 19.73 -16.15 4.31
C LEU A 130 18.64 -16.02 3.23
N VAL A 131 19.06 -16.02 1.96
CA VAL A 131 18.20 -15.68 0.83
C VAL A 131 17.34 -16.89 0.46
N TYR A 132 16.05 -16.64 0.25
CA TYR A 132 15.12 -17.61 -0.31
C TYR A 132 14.16 -16.93 -1.28
N GLY A 133 13.13 -17.66 -1.74
CA GLY A 133 12.27 -17.22 -2.85
C GLY A 133 11.67 -15.81 -2.67
N VAL A 134 11.32 -15.39 -1.46
CA VAL A 134 10.69 -14.08 -1.21
C VAL A 134 11.59 -12.90 -1.59
N ASP A 135 12.90 -13.00 -1.41
CA ASP A 135 13.82 -11.88 -1.60
C ASP A 135 13.88 -11.46 -3.08
N TRP A 136 13.87 -12.45 -3.97
CA TRP A 136 13.80 -12.19 -5.40
C TRP A 136 12.45 -11.59 -5.80
N ILE A 137 11.37 -12.04 -5.17
CA ILE A 137 10.02 -11.53 -5.43
C ILE A 137 9.90 -10.08 -4.96
N VAL A 138 10.38 -9.75 -3.76
CA VAL A 138 10.42 -8.39 -3.23
C VAL A 138 11.27 -7.50 -4.14
N SER A 139 12.43 -7.97 -4.59
CA SER A 139 13.27 -7.25 -5.55
C SER A 139 12.51 -6.92 -6.85
N SER A 140 11.81 -7.90 -7.44
CA SER A 140 11.01 -7.68 -8.65
C SER A 140 9.83 -6.72 -8.42
N LEU A 141 9.09 -6.87 -7.32
CA LEU A 141 7.97 -5.98 -6.99
C LEU A 141 8.45 -4.54 -6.70
N LEU A 142 9.56 -4.38 -5.96
CA LEU A 142 10.18 -3.08 -5.71
C LEU A 142 10.65 -2.43 -7.01
N PHE A 143 11.25 -3.19 -7.92
CA PHE A 143 11.66 -2.66 -9.22
C PHE A 143 10.46 -2.09 -10.00
N ILE A 144 9.36 -2.84 -10.08
CA ILE A 144 8.13 -2.37 -10.74
C ILE A 144 7.58 -1.13 -10.00
N MET A 145 7.57 -1.13 -8.67
CA MET A 145 7.14 0.05 -7.89
C MET A 145 8.03 1.27 -8.13
N CYS A 146 9.35 1.09 -8.32
CA CYS A 146 10.32 2.14 -8.61
C CYS A 146 9.99 2.92 -9.89
N ILE A 147 9.42 2.26 -10.89
CA ILE A 147 8.95 2.92 -12.11
C ILE A 147 7.46 3.30 -12.06
N ALA A 148 6.68 2.68 -11.17
CA ALA A 148 5.25 2.94 -11.03
C ALA A 148 4.92 4.31 -10.41
N PRO A 149 3.77 4.92 -10.77
CA PRO A 149 3.32 6.19 -10.22
C PRO A 149 2.63 6.01 -8.85
N VAL A 150 3.27 5.30 -7.92
CA VAL A 150 2.79 5.08 -6.55
C VAL A 150 2.87 6.38 -5.71
N GLY A 151 1.94 6.53 -4.77
CA GLY A 151 1.76 7.74 -3.99
C GLY A 151 0.65 8.68 -4.53
N ARG A 152 -0.14 8.24 -5.52
CA ARG A 152 -1.28 9.01 -6.05
C ARG A 152 -2.60 8.70 -5.34
N ALA A 153 -2.70 7.59 -4.62
CA ALA A 153 -3.81 7.28 -3.71
C ALA A 153 -3.30 6.67 -2.40
N MET A 154 -4.15 6.65 -1.36
CA MET A 154 -3.87 5.99 -0.07
C MET A 154 -2.48 6.30 0.54
N SER A 155 -2.02 7.56 0.43
CA SER A 155 -0.65 7.96 0.78
C SER A 155 -0.57 9.36 1.38
N LEU A 156 0.48 9.63 2.15
CA LEU A 156 0.76 10.98 2.67
C LEU A 156 1.13 11.98 1.55
N ASP A 157 1.73 11.52 0.45
CA ASP A 157 1.98 12.37 -0.72
C ASP A 157 0.67 12.80 -1.40
N ARG A 158 -0.33 11.90 -1.47
CA ARG A 158 -1.68 12.24 -1.91
C ARG A 158 -2.34 13.25 -0.98
N VAL A 159 -2.25 13.04 0.34
CA VAL A 159 -2.78 13.98 1.35
C VAL A 159 -2.21 15.38 1.14
N ARG A 160 -0.90 15.51 0.86
CA ARG A 160 -0.27 16.81 0.56
C ARG A 160 -0.84 17.45 -0.70
N ALA A 161 -0.96 16.67 -1.77
CA ALA A 161 -1.47 17.17 -3.05
C ALA A 161 -2.93 17.63 -2.95
N VAL A 162 -3.79 16.83 -2.29
CA VAL A 162 -5.20 17.16 -2.04
C VAL A 162 -5.31 18.37 -1.14
N ARG A 163 -4.56 18.43 -0.04
CA ARG A 163 -4.54 19.58 0.85
C ARG A 163 -4.17 20.86 0.09
N LYS A 164 -3.14 20.81 -0.76
CA LYS A 164 -2.73 21.97 -1.57
C LYS A 164 -3.86 22.46 -2.48
N ALA A 165 -4.58 21.55 -3.14
CA ALA A 165 -5.75 21.91 -3.95
C ALA A 165 -6.89 22.50 -3.10
N LYS A 166 -7.22 21.83 -1.97
CA LYS A 166 -8.30 22.24 -1.06
C LYS A 166 -8.06 23.57 -0.34
N LEU A 167 -6.79 23.96 -0.14
CA LEU A 167 -6.45 25.27 0.39
C LEU A 167 -6.85 26.43 -0.52
N GLY A 168 -6.93 26.20 -1.85
CA GLY A 168 -7.42 27.20 -2.80
C GLY A 168 -8.95 27.19 -2.90
N ASN A 169 -9.55 26.00 -2.93
CA ASN A 169 -10.99 25.79 -2.92
C ASN A 169 -11.30 24.41 -2.32
N LEU A 170 -12.10 24.33 -1.23
CA LEU A 170 -12.42 23.06 -0.58
C LEU A 170 -13.17 22.07 -1.51
N GLU A 171 -13.84 22.58 -2.54
CA GLU A 171 -14.54 21.82 -3.58
C GLU A 171 -13.70 21.63 -4.86
N ALA A 172 -12.40 21.95 -4.83
CA ALA A 172 -11.52 21.79 -5.97
C ALA A 172 -11.52 20.35 -6.51
N VAL A 173 -11.42 20.25 -7.84
CA VAL A 173 -11.15 18.97 -8.52
C VAL A 173 -9.83 18.42 -8.01
N LEU A 174 -9.87 17.18 -7.51
CA LEU A 174 -8.72 16.56 -6.90
C LEU A 174 -7.73 16.08 -7.98
N PRO A 175 -6.41 16.07 -7.71
CA PRO A 175 -5.45 15.53 -8.66
C PRO A 175 -5.83 14.08 -9.04
N PRO A 176 -5.64 13.65 -10.29
CA PRO A 176 -6.01 12.32 -10.73
C PRO A 176 -5.17 11.24 -10.04
N TYR A 177 -5.76 10.09 -9.81
CA TYR A 177 -5.06 8.88 -9.34
C TYR A 177 -5.13 7.73 -10.35
N HIS A 178 -5.54 8.04 -11.59
CA HIS A 178 -5.49 7.16 -12.74
C HIS A 178 -4.39 7.62 -13.71
N SER A 179 -3.80 6.68 -14.43
CA SER A 179 -3.00 6.98 -15.62
C SER A 179 -2.75 5.74 -16.48
N PRO A 180 -2.51 5.90 -17.79
CA PRO A 180 -2.04 4.83 -18.67
C PRO A 180 -0.77 4.12 -18.17
N TRP A 181 0.17 4.88 -17.60
CA TRP A 181 1.42 4.33 -17.06
C TRP A 181 1.19 3.45 -15.81
N ALA A 182 0.14 3.73 -15.03
CA ALA A 182 -0.26 2.86 -13.93
C ALA A 182 -0.76 1.51 -14.47
N GLY A 183 -1.56 1.53 -15.54
CA GLY A 183 -1.98 0.32 -16.25
C GLY A 183 -0.79 -0.54 -16.69
N ALA A 184 0.25 0.09 -17.25
CA ALA A 184 1.44 -0.63 -17.71
C ALA A 184 2.19 -1.29 -16.56
N CYS A 185 2.34 -0.59 -15.43
CA CYS A 185 3.01 -1.13 -14.25
C CYS A 185 2.19 -2.25 -13.58
N ILE A 186 0.86 -2.11 -13.54
CA ILE A 186 -0.05 -3.17 -13.06
C ILE A 186 0.07 -4.41 -13.95
N ARG A 187 0.05 -4.23 -15.28
CA ARG A 187 0.21 -5.33 -16.24
C ARG A 187 1.55 -6.03 -16.08
N LEU A 188 2.64 -5.27 -15.91
CA LEU A 188 3.96 -5.82 -15.66
C LEU A 188 4.00 -6.64 -14.37
N MET A 189 3.35 -6.16 -13.30
CA MET A 189 3.23 -6.90 -12.04
C MET A 189 2.39 -8.17 -12.20
N GLN A 190 1.29 -8.12 -12.94
CA GLN A 190 0.48 -9.31 -13.27
C GLN A 190 1.30 -10.36 -14.02
N ILE A 191 2.06 -9.95 -15.04
CA ILE A 191 2.95 -10.84 -15.80
C ILE A 191 4.02 -11.44 -14.87
N GLN A 192 4.66 -10.61 -14.05
CA GLN A 192 5.66 -11.08 -13.08
C GLN A 192 5.09 -12.17 -12.16
N MET A 193 3.89 -11.96 -11.61
CA MET A 193 3.22 -12.95 -10.76
C MET A 193 2.84 -14.23 -11.53
N ALA A 194 2.35 -14.10 -12.76
CA ALA A 194 2.07 -15.26 -13.61
C ALA A 194 3.34 -16.06 -13.93
N VAL A 195 4.45 -15.39 -14.24
CA VAL A 195 5.75 -16.02 -14.49
C VAL A 195 6.26 -16.76 -13.26
N ILE A 196 6.15 -16.15 -12.07
CA ILE A 196 6.53 -16.82 -10.80
C ILE A 196 5.73 -18.12 -10.63
N PHE A 197 4.41 -18.09 -10.81
CA PHE A 197 3.57 -19.29 -10.70
C PHE A 197 3.91 -20.33 -11.76
N PHE A 198 4.17 -19.90 -13.00
CA PHE A 198 4.55 -20.80 -14.09
C PHE A 198 5.87 -21.53 -13.80
N TYR A 199 6.93 -20.82 -13.42
CA TYR A 199 8.21 -21.46 -13.09
C TYR A 199 8.12 -22.30 -11.81
N SER A 200 7.32 -21.88 -10.82
CA SER A 200 7.01 -22.67 -9.64
C SER A 200 6.39 -24.02 -10.04
N ALA A 201 5.37 -24.01 -10.89
CA ALA A 201 4.74 -25.22 -11.41
C ALA A 201 5.71 -26.11 -12.19
N VAL A 202 6.44 -25.54 -13.16
CA VAL A 202 7.40 -26.29 -13.98
C VAL A 202 8.48 -26.94 -13.12
N SER A 203 8.99 -26.24 -12.10
CA SER A 203 10.00 -26.81 -11.21
C SER A 203 9.45 -28.03 -10.43
N LYS A 204 8.18 -27.99 -10.01
CA LYS A 204 7.51 -29.10 -9.33
C LYS A 204 7.23 -30.27 -10.26
N LEU A 205 6.87 -30.01 -11.51
CA LEU A 205 6.63 -31.07 -12.51
C LEU A 205 7.89 -31.87 -12.86
N HIS A 206 9.08 -31.36 -12.56
CA HIS A 206 10.35 -32.08 -12.73
C HIS A 206 10.81 -32.85 -11.49
N ALA A 207 10.05 -32.81 -10.38
CA ALA A 207 10.45 -33.41 -9.12
C ALA A 207 9.51 -34.56 -8.74
N ASP A 208 10.07 -35.77 -8.59
CA ASP A 208 9.32 -37.01 -8.34
C ASP A 208 8.40 -36.93 -7.12
N ILE A 209 8.83 -36.23 -6.06
CA ILE A 209 8.02 -36.03 -4.84
C ILE A 209 6.68 -35.34 -5.11
N TRP A 210 6.61 -34.47 -6.12
CA TRP A 210 5.38 -33.78 -6.50
C TRP A 210 4.53 -34.65 -7.42
N LEU A 211 5.16 -35.39 -8.34
CA LEU A 211 4.48 -36.29 -9.26
C LEU A 211 3.85 -37.49 -8.54
N ASN A 212 4.53 -38.03 -7.53
CA ASN A 212 4.04 -39.14 -6.71
C ASN A 212 3.01 -38.70 -5.65
N GLY A 213 2.82 -37.38 -5.45
CA GLY A 213 1.85 -36.84 -4.50
C GLY A 213 2.37 -36.75 -3.06
N ASP A 214 3.67 -36.96 -2.84
CA ASP A 214 4.30 -37.10 -1.52
C ASP A 214 4.86 -35.78 -0.97
N ALA A 215 4.88 -34.70 -1.76
CA ALA A 215 5.57 -33.46 -1.41
C ALA A 215 5.11 -32.85 -0.08
N VAL A 216 3.80 -32.78 0.17
CA VAL A 216 3.26 -32.24 1.43
C VAL A 216 3.58 -33.14 2.62
N TRP A 217 3.60 -34.46 2.44
CA TRP A 217 4.05 -35.39 3.48
C TRP A 217 5.51 -35.16 3.82
N ILE A 218 6.38 -35.17 2.80
CA ILE A 218 7.83 -34.97 2.95
C ILE A 218 8.15 -33.62 3.60
N MET A 219 7.39 -32.58 3.25
CA MET A 219 7.54 -31.26 3.85
C MET A 219 7.29 -31.30 5.37
N PHE A 220 6.17 -31.87 5.84
CA PHE A 220 5.88 -31.92 7.28
C PHE A 220 6.71 -32.94 8.07
N THR A 221 7.42 -33.85 7.39
CA THR A 221 8.39 -34.75 8.04
C THR A 221 9.83 -34.23 7.97
N SER A 222 10.09 -33.14 7.25
CA SER A 222 11.39 -32.48 7.22
C SER A 222 11.65 -31.68 8.50
N ASP A 223 12.92 -31.56 8.89
CA ASP A 223 13.33 -30.86 10.11
C ASP A 223 12.90 -29.37 10.10
N ASP A 224 12.94 -28.73 8.94
CA ASP A 224 12.64 -27.30 8.79
C ASP A 224 11.16 -26.96 9.01
N TYR A 225 10.25 -27.89 8.70
CA TYR A 225 8.80 -27.64 8.70
C TYR A 225 8.02 -28.70 9.50
N TYR A 226 8.70 -29.41 10.40
CA TYR A 226 8.09 -30.48 11.17
C TYR A 226 6.86 -29.99 11.96
N HIS A 227 5.73 -30.66 11.78
CA HIS A 227 4.50 -30.36 12.51
C HIS A 227 3.78 -31.65 12.94
N SER A 228 3.94 -32.04 14.21
CA SER A 228 3.45 -33.31 14.76
C SER A 228 1.97 -33.59 14.47
N THR A 229 1.10 -32.59 14.65
CA THR A 229 -0.34 -32.71 14.35
C THR A 229 -0.61 -33.00 12.87
N MET A 230 0.10 -32.34 11.95
CA MET A 230 -0.06 -32.55 10.51
C MET A 230 0.48 -33.93 10.13
N VAL A 231 1.63 -34.34 10.65
CA VAL A 231 2.17 -35.69 10.43
C VAL A 231 1.19 -36.76 10.90
N SER A 232 0.61 -36.62 12.10
CA SER A 232 -0.39 -37.56 12.61
C SER A 232 -1.66 -37.59 11.75
N LEU A 233 -2.12 -36.44 11.26
CA LEU A 233 -3.27 -36.34 10.37
C LEU A 233 -3.00 -37.03 9.03
N LEU A 234 -1.86 -36.74 8.42
CA LEU A 234 -1.48 -37.32 7.12
C LEU A 234 -1.16 -38.81 7.23
N ALA A 235 -0.61 -39.27 8.36
CA ALA A 235 -0.36 -40.70 8.58
C ALA A 235 -1.66 -41.51 8.67
N SER A 236 -2.72 -40.91 9.24
CA SER A 236 -4.05 -41.51 9.31
C SER A 236 -4.87 -41.30 8.02
N HIS A 237 -4.62 -40.21 7.30
CA HIS A 237 -5.40 -39.79 6.13
C HIS A 237 -4.48 -39.30 5.00
N TYR A 238 -3.69 -40.21 4.43
CA TYR A 238 -2.67 -39.86 3.43
C TYR A 238 -3.23 -39.12 2.20
N TRP A 239 -4.47 -39.42 1.82
CA TRP A 239 -5.16 -38.77 0.70
C TRP A 239 -5.27 -37.24 0.86
N ILE A 240 -5.27 -36.70 2.08
CA ILE A 240 -5.24 -35.25 2.33
C ILE A 240 -3.92 -34.66 1.83
N GLY A 241 -2.81 -35.36 2.09
CA GLY A 241 -1.48 -34.99 1.60
C GLY A 241 -1.42 -35.00 0.09
N ASN A 242 -1.93 -36.06 -0.55
CA ASN A 242 -2.00 -36.12 -2.02
C ASN A 242 -2.86 -34.99 -2.61
N LEU A 243 -4.04 -34.73 -2.04
CA LEU A 243 -4.93 -33.66 -2.48
C LEU A 243 -4.26 -32.30 -2.36
N ALA A 244 -3.55 -32.03 -1.27
CA ALA A 244 -2.81 -30.79 -1.08
C ALA A 244 -1.61 -30.65 -2.05
N THR A 245 -0.86 -31.73 -2.28
CA THR A 245 0.26 -31.77 -3.23
C THR A 245 -0.23 -31.46 -4.65
N TYR A 246 -1.19 -32.22 -5.17
CA TYR A 246 -1.71 -32.03 -6.51
C TYR A 246 -2.53 -30.73 -6.64
N GLY A 247 -3.25 -30.34 -5.59
CA GLY A 247 -3.99 -29.07 -5.56
C GLY A 247 -3.05 -27.86 -5.72
N THR A 248 -1.88 -27.89 -5.06
CA THR A 248 -0.86 -26.85 -5.22
C THR A 248 -0.38 -26.77 -6.67
N VAL A 249 0.01 -27.90 -7.25
CA VAL A 249 0.48 -27.96 -8.65
C VAL A 249 -0.61 -27.52 -9.63
N LEU A 250 -1.86 -27.95 -9.43
CA LEU A 250 -2.98 -27.57 -10.27
C LEU A 250 -3.22 -26.06 -10.25
N VAL A 251 -3.23 -25.44 -9.07
CA VAL A 251 -3.37 -23.99 -8.93
C VAL A 251 -2.22 -23.26 -9.62
N GLU A 252 -0.98 -23.69 -9.39
CA GLU A 252 0.21 -23.05 -9.98
C GLU A 252 0.25 -23.16 -11.51
N ILE A 253 -0.16 -24.29 -12.09
CA ILE A 253 -0.26 -24.47 -13.55
C ILE A 253 -1.43 -23.65 -14.11
N ALA A 254 -2.60 -23.69 -13.47
CA ALA A 254 -3.79 -23.02 -13.96
C ALA A 254 -3.65 -21.49 -13.94
N PHE A 255 -3.01 -20.94 -12.92
CA PHE A 255 -2.90 -19.51 -12.68
C PHE A 255 -2.37 -18.71 -13.89
N PRO A 256 -1.17 -18.96 -14.45
CA PRO A 256 -0.61 -18.15 -15.53
C PRO A 256 -1.47 -18.11 -16.80
N PHE A 257 -2.30 -19.12 -17.05
CA PHE A 257 -3.12 -19.21 -18.27
C PHE A 257 -4.57 -18.76 -18.07
N LEU A 258 -5.15 -19.03 -16.90
CA LEU A 258 -6.58 -18.83 -16.65
C LEU A 258 -6.87 -17.58 -15.80
N ILE A 259 -5.88 -16.92 -15.20
CA ILE A 259 -6.10 -15.71 -14.37
C ILE A 259 -6.63 -14.51 -15.17
N TRP A 260 -6.37 -14.49 -16.48
CA TRP A 260 -6.71 -13.37 -17.35
C TRP A 260 -8.23 -13.28 -17.61
N GLN A 261 -8.93 -14.40 -17.51
CA GLN A 261 -10.34 -14.54 -17.86
C GLN A 261 -11.22 -14.03 -16.70
N PRO A 262 -12.21 -13.15 -16.96
CA PRO A 262 -13.01 -12.54 -15.90
C PRO A 262 -13.78 -13.53 -15.02
N SER A 263 -14.17 -14.70 -15.57
CA SER A 263 -14.95 -15.73 -14.88
C SER A 263 -14.10 -16.58 -13.93
N THR A 264 -12.89 -16.95 -14.33
CA THR A 264 -11.98 -17.80 -13.55
C THR A 264 -11.13 -17.01 -12.56
N ARG A 265 -10.86 -15.73 -12.85
CA ARG A 265 -10.04 -14.85 -12.02
C ARG A 265 -10.38 -14.85 -10.52
N PRO A 266 -11.64 -14.65 -10.07
CA PRO A 266 -11.94 -14.63 -8.63
C PRO A 266 -11.60 -15.96 -7.94
N TYR A 267 -11.85 -17.09 -8.59
CA TYR A 267 -11.56 -18.41 -8.03
C TYR A 267 -10.05 -18.67 -7.92
N LEU A 268 -9.28 -18.30 -8.95
CA LEU A 268 -7.82 -18.45 -8.94
C LEU A 268 -7.14 -17.49 -7.94
N LEU A 269 -7.65 -16.28 -7.77
CA LEU A 269 -7.18 -15.38 -6.72
C LEU A 269 -7.49 -15.91 -5.32
N ALA A 270 -8.71 -16.43 -5.11
CA ALA A 270 -9.07 -17.07 -3.84
C ALA A 270 -8.16 -18.27 -3.57
N ALA A 271 -7.94 -19.14 -4.56
CA ALA A 271 -7.05 -20.29 -4.43
C ALA A 271 -5.61 -19.90 -4.12
N ALA A 272 -5.06 -18.89 -4.81
CA ALA A 272 -3.71 -18.39 -4.53
C ALA A 272 -3.60 -17.78 -3.12
N ILE A 273 -4.59 -17.00 -2.68
CA ILE A 273 -4.61 -16.45 -1.32
C ILE A 273 -4.69 -17.57 -0.29
N ILE A 274 -5.57 -18.55 -0.46
CA ILE A 274 -5.68 -19.72 0.42
C ILE A 274 -4.34 -20.46 0.49
N LEU A 275 -3.71 -20.70 -0.65
CA LEU A 275 -2.41 -21.36 -0.72
C LEU A 275 -1.34 -20.61 0.09
N HIS A 276 -1.26 -19.28 -0.05
CA HIS A 276 -0.32 -18.47 0.72
C HIS A 276 -0.67 -18.42 2.22
N LEU A 277 -1.95 -18.44 2.58
CA LEU A 277 -2.35 -18.55 3.99
C LEU A 277 -1.93 -19.91 4.58
N LEU A 278 -2.08 -21.00 3.83
CA LEU A 278 -1.61 -22.33 4.24
C LEU A 278 -0.08 -22.32 4.46
N PHE A 279 0.69 -21.73 3.55
CA PHE A 279 2.15 -21.59 3.73
C PHE A 279 2.50 -20.72 4.95
N ALA A 280 1.74 -19.65 5.20
CA ALA A 280 1.98 -18.77 6.35
C ALA A 280 1.79 -19.52 7.67
N PHE A 281 0.65 -20.20 7.83
CA PHE A 281 0.25 -20.78 9.11
C PHE A 281 0.79 -22.18 9.35
N LEU A 282 0.96 -22.99 8.30
CA LEU A 282 1.44 -24.36 8.45
C LEU A 282 2.98 -24.45 8.35
N MET A 283 3.62 -23.57 7.57
CA MET A 283 5.08 -23.58 7.38
C MET A 283 5.79 -22.38 8.03
N GLY A 284 5.06 -21.46 8.69
CA GLY A 284 5.64 -20.27 9.31
C GLY A 284 6.15 -19.21 8.32
N LEU A 285 5.84 -19.33 7.02
CA LEU A 285 6.37 -18.46 5.96
C LEU A 285 5.61 -17.13 5.84
N PHE A 286 5.43 -16.41 6.96
CA PHE A 286 4.61 -15.20 7.02
C PHE A 286 5.10 -14.08 6.08
N TYR A 287 6.41 -13.82 6.04
CA TYR A 287 6.97 -12.75 5.20
C TYR A 287 6.73 -13.04 3.71
N PHE A 288 7.05 -14.26 3.26
CA PHE A 288 6.77 -14.74 1.91
C PHE A 288 5.28 -14.62 1.56
N SER A 289 4.41 -15.15 2.40
CA SER A 289 2.98 -15.19 2.11
C SER A 289 2.36 -13.80 2.02
N ILE A 290 2.74 -12.87 2.91
CA ILE A 290 2.22 -11.49 2.83
C ILE A 290 2.67 -10.83 1.52
N VAL A 291 3.95 -10.93 1.16
CA VAL A 291 4.47 -10.34 -0.09
C VAL A 291 3.76 -10.94 -1.30
N MET A 292 3.57 -12.26 -1.33
CA MET A 292 2.85 -12.93 -2.41
C MET A 292 1.40 -12.47 -2.52
N ILE A 293 0.66 -12.43 -1.41
CA ILE A 293 -0.72 -11.93 -1.40
C ILE A 293 -0.78 -10.48 -1.91
N MET A 294 0.17 -9.64 -1.52
CA MET A 294 0.26 -8.26 -2.01
C MET A 294 0.58 -8.17 -3.50
N GLY A 295 1.36 -9.11 -4.05
CA GLY A 295 1.56 -9.24 -5.50
C GLY A 295 0.24 -9.59 -6.23
N HIS A 296 -0.56 -10.51 -5.67
CA HIS A 296 -1.86 -10.90 -6.25
C HIS A 296 -2.89 -9.75 -6.29
N VAL A 297 -2.72 -8.72 -5.48
CA VAL A 297 -3.58 -7.53 -5.53
C VAL A 297 -3.53 -6.85 -6.90
N SER A 298 -2.47 -7.03 -7.70
CA SER A 298 -2.40 -6.51 -9.08
C SER A 298 -3.51 -7.05 -10.00
N PHE A 299 -4.13 -8.18 -9.65
CA PHE A 299 -5.25 -8.77 -10.39
C PHE A 299 -6.63 -8.38 -9.85
N VAL A 300 -6.69 -7.72 -8.68
CA VAL A 300 -7.95 -7.23 -8.11
C VAL A 300 -8.55 -6.20 -9.05
N ARG A 301 -9.79 -6.44 -9.45
CA ARG A 301 -10.50 -5.56 -10.36
C ARG A 301 -10.84 -4.22 -9.68
N PRO A 302 -10.57 -3.07 -10.32
CA PRO A 302 -10.93 -1.77 -9.76
C PRO A 302 -12.40 -1.66 -9.36
N GLU A 303 -13.30 -2.33 -10.10
CA GLU A 303 -14.74 -2.35 -9.84
C GLU A 303 -15.06 -3.00 -8.49
N TRP A 304 -14.31 -4.03 -8.07
CA TRP A 304 -14.51 -4.67 -6.77
C TRP A 304 -14.20 -3.71 -5.63
N LEU A 305 -13.11 -2.94 -5.75
CA LEU A 305 -12.74 -1.93 -4.76
C LEU A 305 -13.72 -0.75 -4.75
N ALA A 306 -14.18 -0.32 -5.93
CA ALA A 306 -15.18 0.73 -6.07
C ALA A 306 -16.54 0.32 -5.46
N GLN A 307 -16.97 -0.92 -5.69
CA GLN A 307 -18.20 -1.48 -5.11
C GLN A 307 -18.11 -1.55 -3.58
N LEU A 308 -16.95 -1.94 -3.03
CA LEU A 308 -16.74 -1.98 -1.59
C LEU A 308 -16.80 -0.57 -0.97
N GLY A 309 -16.18 0.42 -1.62
CA GLY A 309 -16.28 1.83 -1.22
C GLY A 309 -17.70 2.38 -1.31
N ALA A 310 -18.44 2.05 -2.37
CA ALA A 310 -19.84 2.45 -2.54
C ALA A 310 -20.76 1.79 -1.51
N ALA A 311 -20.57 0.50 -1.22
CA ALA A 311 -21.29 -0.22 -0.18
C ALA A 311 -21.04 0.40 1.20
N TRP A 312 -19.78 0.70 1.52
CA TRP A 312 -19.42 1.42 2.75
C TRP A 312 -20.13 2.78 2.83
N LYS A 313 -20.05 3.59 1.78
CA LYS A 313 -20.69 4.91 1.71
C LYS A 313 -22.21 4.83 1.87
N ARG A 314 -22.86 3.83 1.28
CA ARG A 314 -24.31 3.58 1.42
C ARG A 314 -24.69 3.20 2.86
N THR A 315 -23.89 2.36 3.52
CA THR A 315 -24.18 1.90 4.89
C THR A 315 -23.97 3.01 5.92
N ILE A 316 -22.92 3.82 5.75
CA ILE A 316 -22.57 4.89 6.69
C ILE A 316 -23.39 6.17 6.45
N GLY A 317 -23.77 6.43 5.19
CA GLY A 317 -24.43 7.65 4.77
C GLY A 317 -23.44 8.79 4.44
N GLU A 318 -23.94 9.78 3.69
CA GLU A 318 -23.21 11.03 3.44
C GLU A 318 -23.40 11.99 4.60
N MET A 319 -22.34 12.74 4.93
CA MET A 319 -22.38 13.74 5.98
C MET A 319 -22.08 15.11 5.36
N GLU A 320 -22.70 16.17 5.87
CA GLU A 320 -22.43 17.52 5.43
C GLU A 320 -21.74 18.30 6.55
N MET A 321 -20.54 18.79 6.27
CA MET A 321 -19.77 19.60 7.20
C MET A 321 -19.92 21.08 6.85
N ILE A 322 -20.53 21.82 7.78
CA ILE A 322 -20.79 23.24 7.66
C ILE A 322 -19.63 24.00 8.34
N TYR A 323 -19.02 24.93 7.62
CA TYR A 323 -17.83 25.65 8.08
C TYR A 323 -17.91 27.15 7.76
N ASP A 324 -17.11 27.95 8.45
CA ASP A 324 -16.95 29.38 8.19
C ASP A 324 -15.90 29.63 7.08
N GLY A 325 -16.35 29.99 5.88
CA GLY A 325 -15.46 30.31 4.76
C GLY A 325 -14.64 31.58 4.92
N ARG A 326 -15.03 32.50 5.82
CA ARG A 326 -14.24 33.71 6.12
C ARG A 326 -13.15 33.47 7.17
N CYS A 327 -13.18 32.32 7.84
CA CYS A 327 -12.20 31.91 8.85
C CYS A 327 -11.05 31.13 8.19
N GLY A 328 -9.88 31.76 8.02
CA GLY A 328 -8.70 31.15 7.40
C GLY A 328 -8.17 29.92 8.17
N PHE A 329 -8.31 29.90 9.49
CA PHE A 329 -8.04 28.71 10.30
C PHE A 329 -9.00 27.57 9.97
N CYS A 330 -10.29 27.85 9.86
CA CYS A 330 -11.34 26.87 9.62
C CYS A 330 -11.17 26.22 8.23
N VAL A 331 -10.89 27.02 7.20
CA VAL A 331 -10.57 26.54 5.84
C VAL A 331 -9.32 25.65 5.85
N ARG A 332 -8.24 26.07 6.52
CA ARG A 332 -6.99 25.28 6.60
C ARG A 332 -7.19 23.93 7.31
N SER A 333 -7.94 23.94 8.41
CA SER A 333 -8.28 22.73 9.16
C SER A 333 -9.14 21.78 8.32
N MET A 334 -10.16 22.31 7.63
CA MET A 334 -10.99 21.54 6.69
C MET A 334 -10.18 20.97 5.52
N ALA A 335 -9.31 21.77 4.90
CA ALA A 335 -8.48 21.31 3.78
C ALA A 335 -7.55 20.15 4.17
N TRP A 336 -7.03 20.17 5.41
CA TRP A 336 -6.22 19.07 5.93
C TRP A 336 -7.07 17.84 6.25
N PHE A 337 -8.22 18.03 6.91
CA PHE A 337 -9.10 16.95 7.32
C PHE A 337 -9.70 16.19 6.13
N LEU A 338 -10.25 16.93 5.16
CA LEU A 338 -10.81 16.37 3.92
C LEU A 338 -9.76 15.74 3.00
N ALA A 339 -8.47 16.00 3.22
CA ALA A 339 -7.42 15.34 2.44
C ALA A 339 -7.31 13.83 2.72
N PHE A 340 -7.93 13.37 3.82
CA PHE A 340 -8.07 11.95 4.16
C PHE A 340 -9.43 11.36 3.74
N ASP A 341 -10.35 12.16 3.21
CA ASP A 341 -11.65 11.68 2.72
C ASP A 341 -11.53 11.13 1.29
N GLY A 342 -10.87 9.98 1.16
CA GLY A 342 -10.64 9.34 -0.14
C GLY A 342 -11.90 8.80 -0.82
N LEU A 343 -13.00 8.63 -0.08
CA LEU A 343 -14.29 8.14 -0.59
C LEU A 343 -15.27 9.29 -0.88
N SER A 344 -14.86 10.55 -0.65
CA SER A 344 -15.72 11.73 -0.81
C SER A 344 -17.07 11.56 -0.07
N GLN A 345 -17.02 11.17 1.21
CA GLN A 345 -18.19 10.97 2.05
C GLN A 345 -18.66 12.27 2.73
N ILE A 346 -17.78 13.26 2.82
CA ILE A 346 -18.01 14.52 3.50
C ILE A 346 -18.26 15.61 2.46
N LYS A 347 -19.52 16.07 2.38
CA LYS A 347 -19.88 17.29 1.66
C LYS A 347 -19.51 18.51 2.50
N VAL A 348 -19.20 19.62 1.85
CA VAL A 348 -18.87 20.87 2.53
C VAL A 348 -19.90 21.94 2.22
N ARG A 349 -20.28 22.73 3.22
CA ARG A 349 -21.17 23.89 3.06
C ARG A 349 -20.54 25.11 3.72
N ASN A 350 -20.34 26.18 2.95
CA ASN A 350 -19.94 27.47 3.51
C ASN A 350 -21.18 28.24 3.97
N PHE A 351 -21.40 28.36 5.28
CA PHE A 351 -22.61 29.03 5.78
C PHE A 351 -22.67 30.52 5.42
N ARG A 352 -21.54 31.13 5.03
CA ARG A 352 -21.47 32.54 4.62
C ARG A 352 -22.12 32.79 3.25
N ASP A 353 -22.09 31.79 2.38
CA ASP A 353 -22.62 31.88 1.02
C ASP A 353 -23.96 31.15 0.91
N ASP A 354 -24.12 30.05 1.66
CA ASP A 354 -25.28 29.17 1.64
C ASP A 354 -25.65 28.74 3.08
N PRO A 355 -26.50 29.53 3.79
CA PRO A 355 -26.91 29.26 5.17
C PRO A 355 -27.55 27.88 5.33
N SER A 356 -27.28 27.22 6.46
CA SER A 356 -27.85 25.89 6.71
C SER A 356 -29.27 25.98 7.25
N PRO A 357 -30.22 25.15 6.78
CA PRO A 357 -31.54 25.04 7.38
C PRO A 357 -31.52 24.33 8.74
N ALA A 358 -30.44 23.60 9.07
CA ALA A 358 -30.34 22.78 10.28
C ALA A 358 -29.65 23.48 11.46
N VAL A 359 -28.88 24.54 11.19
CA VAL A 359 -28.04 25.22 12.20
C VAL A 359 -28.11 26.73 11.98
N SER A 360 -28.38 27.49 13.04
CA SER A 360 -28.43 28.95 12.96
C SER A 360 -27.05 29.58 12.80
N ASP A 361 -26.99 30.74 12.14
CA ASP A 361 -25.74 31.50 11.97
C ASP A 361 -25.06 31.83 13.31
N ALA A 362 -25.84 32.15 14.35
CA ALA A 362 -25.32 32.43 15.69
C ALA A 362 -24.60 31.21 16.32
N GLN A 363 -25.00 29.99 15.97
CA GLN A 363 -24.31 28.77 16.37
C GLN A 363 -23.04 28.55 15.52
N MET A 364 -23.12 28.80 14.21
CA MET A 364 -21.98 28.72 13.29
C MET A 364 -20.86 29.72 13.62
N GLU A 365 -21.22 30.85 14.24
CA GLU A 365 -20.26 31.82 14.79
C GLU A 365 -19.45 31.28 15.98
N LYS A 366 -19.89 30.19 16.62
CA LYS A 366 -19.21 29.60 17.77
C LYS A 366 -18.44 28.33 17.41
N ALA A 367 -18.96 27.52 16.49
CA ALA A 367 -18.36 26.24 16.14
C ALA A 367 -18.69 25.82 14.70
N LEU A 368 -17.87 24.92 14.16
CA LEU A 368 -18.19 24.07 13.00
C LEU A 368 -19.32 23.11 13.38
N TYR A 369 -20.17 22.74 12.43
CA TYR A 369 -21.20 21.72 12.62
C TYR A 369 -21.15 20.63 11.55
N LEU A 370 -21.57 19.43 11.92
CA LEU A 370 -21.78 18.30 11.03
C LEU A 370 -23.26 17.93 11.03
N VAL A 371 -23.88 17.95 9.86
CA VAL A 371 -25.24 17.45 9.64
C VAL A 371 -25.16 15.98 9.25
N LEU A 372 -25.86 15.16 10.02
CA LEU A 372 -25.95 13.71 9.85
C LEU A 372 -27.00 13.33 8.79
N PRO A 373 -26.96 12.08 8.27
CA PRO A 373 -28.00 11.58 7.36
C PRO A 373 -29.42 11.65 7.90
N ASP A 374 -29.58 11.62 9.23
CA ASP A 374 -30.88 11.69 9.92
C ASP A 374 -31.32 13.15 10.23
N GLY A 375 -30.55 14.15 9.78
CA GLY A 375 -30.83 15.57 9.97
C GLY A 375 -30.35 16.15 11.31
N ARG A 376 -29.82 15.35 12.24
CA ARG A 376 -29.23 15.88 13.49
C ARG A 376 -27.95 16.65 13.19
N ALA A 377 -27.71 17.73 13.93
CA ALA A 377 -26.50 18.54 13.82
C ALA A 377 -25.59 18.37 15.04
N LEU A 378 -24.33 17.99 14.83
CA LEU A 378 -23.32 17.83 15.88
C LEU A 378 -22.32 19.00 15.86
N PRO A 379 -22.04 19.65 17.00
CA PRO A 379 -21.07 20.74 17.06
C PRO A 379 -19.63 20.24 17.22
N GLY A 380 -18.71 20.92 16.55
CA GLY A 380 -17.28 20.99 16.88
C GLY A 380 -16.57 19.67 17.12
N PHE A 381 -16.09 19.43 18.35
CA PHE A 381 -15.38 18.19 18.68
C PHE A 381 -16.23 16.94 18.46
N GLU A 382 -17.54 17.00 18.73
CA GLU A 382 -18.46 15.86 18.51
C GLU A 382 -18.64 15.56 17.03
N ALA A 383 -18.61 16.58 16.16
CA ALA A 383 -18.56 16.37 14.72
C ALA A 383 -17.34 15.54 14.31
N TYR A 384 -16.14 15.94 14.73
CA TYR A 384 -14.91 15.21 14.42
C TYR A 384 -14.93 13.78 15.00
N ARG A 385 -15.36 13.63 16.26
CA ARG A 385 -15.50 12.33 16.92
C ARG A 385 -16.45 11.42 16.15
N TYR A 386 -17.55 11.96 15.61
CA TYR A 386 -18.48 11.19 14.77
C TYR A 386 -17.86 10.76 13.43
N VAL A 387 -17.15 11.66 12.74
CA VAL A 387 -16.61 11.40 11.38
C VAL A 387 -15.41 10.44 11.40
N VAL A 388 -14.50 10.56 12.36
CA VAL A 388 -13.24 9.80 12.41
C VAL A 388 -13.38 8.27 12.24
N PRO A 389 -14.30 7.55 12.93
CA PRO A 389 -14.47 6.12 12.73
C PRO A 389 -15.21 5.76 11.44
N ARG A 390 -15.87 6.72 10.78
CA ARG A 390 -16.75 6.52 9.63
C ARG A 390 -16.07 6.74 8.27
N VAL A 391 -14.92 7.42 8.27
CA VAL A 391 -14.12 7.69 7.08
C VAL A 391 -12.81 6.92 7.17
N PRO A 392 -12.57 5.90 6.31
CA PRO A 392 -11.42 5.01 6.45
C PRO A 392 -10.06 5.69 6.50
N GLY A 393 -9.85 6.76 5.73
CA GLY A 393 -8.60 7.52 5.74
C GLY A 393 -8.31 8.25 7.06
N LEU A 394 -9.29 8.38 7.95
CA LEU A 394 -9.15 9.02 9.27
C LEU A 394 -8.97 8.02 10.42
N TRP A 395 -9.00 6.71 10.16
CA TRP A 395 -8.95 5.70 11.24
C TRP A 395 -7.71 5.75 12.12
N TRP A 396 -6.58 6.23 11.58
CA TRP A 396 -5.37 6.45 12.37
C TRP A 396 -5.55 7.48 13.50
N GLN A 397 -6.60 8.31 13.44
CA GLN A 397 -6.95 9.28 14.47
C GLN A 397 -7.87 8.69 15.55
N ILE A 398 -8.45 7.48 15.36
CA ILE A 398 -9.35 6.86 16.34
C ILE A 398 -8.77 6.88 17.76
N PRO A 399 -7.50 6.48 17.99
CA PRO A 399 -6.92 6.52 19.34
C PRO A 399 -6.93 7.91 19.97
N LEU A 400 -6.77 8.98 19.17
CA LEU A 400 -6.76 10.37 19.65
C LEU A 400 -8.13 10.84 20.14
N PHE A 401 -9.20 10.38 19.49
CA PHE A 401 -10.57 10.82 19.80
C PHE A 401 -11.31 9.92 20.79
N TYR A 402 -10.89 8.65 20.94
CA TYR A 402 -11.65 7.64 21.69
C TYR A 402 -10.95 7.07 22.93
N VAL A 403 -9.63 7.23 23.09
CA VAL A 403 -8.98 6.87 24.35
C VAL A 403 -9.44 7.86 25.44
N PRO A 404 -10.07 7.42 26.55
CA PRO A 404 -10.74 8.31 27.51
C PRO A 404 -9.82 9.39 28.08
N VAL A 405 -8.58 9.03 28.39
CA VAL A 405 -7.55 9.94 28.93
C VAL A 405 -7.21 11.02 27.91
N VAL A 406 -6.92 10.64 26.66
CA VAL A 406 -6.53 11.56 25.59
C VAL A 406 -7.70 12.48 25.21
N SER A 407 -8.88 11.92 25.01
CA SER A 407 -10.06 12.67 24.57
C SER A 407 -10.58 13.67 25.61
N ARG A 408 -10.60 13.31 26.91
CA ARG A 408 -11.11 14.20 27.97
C ARG A 408 -10.09 15.24 28.41
N LEU A 409 -8.83 14.86 28.58
CA LEU A 409 -7.80 15.78 29.10
C LEU A 409 -7.24 16.68 28.01
N ILE A 410 -7.25 16.25 26.75
CA ILE A 410 -6.63 16.99 25.64
C ILE A 410 -7.69 17.41 24.61
N GLY A 411 -8.53 16.48 24.15
CA GLY A 411 -9.48 16.73 23.05
C GLY A 411 -10.44 17.91 23.28
N HIS A 412 -11.33 17.82 24.28
CA HIS A 412 -12.30 18.89 24.56
C HIS A 412 -11.64 20.24 24.93
N PRO A 413 -10.65 20.30 25.84
CA PRO A 413 -10.01 21.57 26.22
C PRO A 413 -9.32 22.24 25.03
N VAL A 414 -8.56 21.48 24.23
CA VAL A 414 -7.86 22.02 23.06
C VAL A 414 -8.84 22.51 22.01
N TYR A 415 -9.91 21.75 21.72
CA TYR A 415 -10.92 22.20 20.76
C TYR A 415 -11.60 23.50 21.20
N ASN A 416 -12.02 23.60 22.47
CA ASN A 416 -12.69 24.80 22.99
C ASN A 416 -11.77 26.02 22.97
N TRP A 417 -10.48 25.83 23.27
CA TRP A 417 -9.47 26.88 23.15
C TRP A 417 -9.31 27.32 21.69
N ILE A 418 -9.20 26.37 20.75
CA ILE A 418 -9.11 26.67 19.31
C ILE A 418 -10.35 27.43 18.82
N ALA A 419 -11.55 26.99 19.20
CA ALA A 419 -12.80 27.59 18.77
C ALA A 419 -12.94 29.04 19.27
N SER A 420 -12.58 29.30 20.53
CA SER A 420 -12.58 30.65 21.12
C SER A 420 -11.51 31.57 20.54
N HIS A 421 -10.40 31.02 20.03
CA HIS A 421 -9.28 31.79 19.46
C HIS A 421 -9.24 31.76 17.92
N ARG A 422 -10.28 31.25 17.25
CA ARG A 422 -10.27 31.03 15.79
C ARG A 422 -10.03 32.31 14.97
N SER A 423 -10.49 33.47 15.45
CA SER A 423 -10.25 34.78 14.82
C SER A 423 -8.78 35.21 14.91
N LEU A 424 -8.17 35.07 16.09
CA LEU A 424 -6.75 35.29 16.32
C LEU A 424 -5.90 34.33 15.48
N LEU A 425 -6.23 33.04 15.48
CA LEU A 425 -5.56 32.03 14.65
C LEU A 425 -5.70 32.36 13.17
N SER A 426 -6.89 32.78 12.72
CA SER A 426 -7.11 33.24 11.35
C SER A 426 -6.21 34.44 11.02
N ALA A 427 -6.08 35.44 11.90
CA ALA A 427 -5.22 36.60 11.68
C ALA A 427 -3.72 36.24 11.62
N MET A 428 -3.25 35.30 12.45
CA MET A 428 -1.86 34.80 12.40
C MET A 428 -1.58 34.05 11.10
N LEU A 429 -2.58 33.29 10.62
CA LEU A 429 -2.49 32.47 9.42
C LEU A 429 -2.67 33.29 8.13
N ASN A 430 -3.45 34.37 8.17
CA ASN A 430 -3.68 35.33 7.10
C ASN A 430 -2.63 36.45 7.05
N ARG A 431 -1.47 36.32 7.70
CA ARG A 431 -0.36 37.25 7.46
C ARG A 431 -0.07 37.28 5.95
N PRO A 432 -0.15 38.45 5.31
CA PRO A 432 0.10 38.56 3.89
C PRO A 432 1.56 38.14 3.64
N VAL A 433 1.78 37.33 2.60
CA VAL A 433 3.09 37.24 1.95
C VAL A 433 3.28 38.55 1.17
N THR A 434 3.34 39.67 1.86
CA THR A 434 3.85 40.93 1.29
C THR A 434 5.34 40.97 1.58
N GLY A 435 6.13 40.48 0.63
CA GLY A 435 7.58 40.57 0.71
C GLY A 435 8.43 40.03 -0.43
N ILE A 436 7.91 39.28 -1.43
CA ILE A 436 8.77 38.71 -2.51
C ILE A 436 8.11 38.75 -3.92
N ILE A 437 7.17 39.64 -4.20
CA ILE A 437 6.73 39.87 -5.61
C ILE A 437 6.59 41.38 -5.87
N LYS A 438 7.73 42.08 -5.84
CA LYS A 438 7.82 43.44 -6.39
C LYS A 438 9.18 43.74 -7.05
N GLN A 439 9.82 42.73 -7.64
CA GLN A 439 11.10 42.90 -8.35
C GLN A 439 11.21 42.08 -9.66
N GLN A 440 10.11 41.89 -10.38
CA GLN A 440 10.15 41.34 -11.75
C GLN A 440 9.46 42.21 -12.80
N GLU A 441 9.25 43.49 -12.48
CA GLU A 441 8.92 44.52 -13.46
C GLU A 441 9.82 45.73 -13.22
N ARG A 442 11.10 45.60 -13.58
CA ARG A 442 11.97 46.67 -14.12
C ARG A 442 13.05 46.06 -14.97
#